data_AF-A0A6P0M3P4-F1
#
_entry.id   AF-A0A6P0M3P4-F1
#
_cell.length_a   1.000
_cell.length_b   1.000
_cell.length_c   1.000
_cell.angle_alpha   90.00
_cell.angle_beta   90.00
_cell.angle_gamma   90.00
#
_symmetry.space_group_name_H-M   'P 1'
#
loop_
_entity.id
_entity.type
_entity.pdbx_description
1 polymer ?
#
loop_
_entity_poly.entity_id
_entity_poly.type
_entity_poly.pdbx_seq_one_letter_code
_entity_poly.pdbx_strand_id
1 'polypeptide(L)' 'MKLIKRTTLHYQAGNSDKIYEVDLCDLGNEQYIVNFRYGRRGKTLKESSKTAQPVALAKAQQVF' A
#
# COMPACT_ATOMS: atom_id res chain seq x y z
N MET A 1 -7.29 9.35 -9.18
CA MET A 1 -6.35 8.62 -8.32
C MET A 1 -5.08 8.34 -9.10
N LYS A 2 -3.94 8.86 -8.66
CA LYS A 2 -2.62 8.70 -9.29
C LYS A 2 -1.68 8.02 -8.30
N LEU A 3 -0.99 6.96 -8.72
CA LEU A 3 0.05 6.34 -7.90
C LEU A 3 1.25 7.29 -7.82
N ILE A 4 1.65 7.66 -6.59
CA ILE A 4 2.82 8.50 -6.32
C ILE A 4 4.03 7.64 -6.02
N LYS A 5 3.86 6.63 -5.17
CA LYS A 5 4.94 5.74 -4.76
C LYS A 5 4.40 4.35 -4.44
N ARG A 6 5.18 3.32 -4.77
CA ARG A 6 4.91 1.93 -4.40
C ARG A 6 6.15 1.32 -3.77
N THR A 7 5.96 0.58 -2.68
CA THR A 7 6.99 -0.27 -2.09
C THR A 7 6.45 -1.69 -2.04
N THR A 8 7.25 -2.64 -2.52
CA THR A 8 6.92 -4.07 -2.48
C THR A 8 7.96 -4.81 -1.67
N LEU A 9 7.52 -5.60 -0.70
CA LEU A 9 8.34 -6.48 0.11
C LEU A 9 7.99 -7.93 -0.21
N HIS A 10 9.04 -8.73 -0.36
CA HIS A 10 8.94 -10.16 -0.60
C HIS A 10 9.53 -10.92 0.58
N TYR A 11 8.83 -11.95 1.04
CA TYR A 11 9.32 -12.86 2.06
C TYR A 11 9.13 -14.30 1.60
N GLN A 12 10.23 -15.02 1.42
CA GLN A 12 10.21 -16.41 1.00
C GLN A 12 11.04 -17.28 1.95
N ALA A 13 10.38 -18.22 2.64
CA ALA A 13 11.01 -19.16 3.56
C ALA A 13 10.16 -20.42 3.72
N GLY A 14 10.75 -21.59 3.41
CA GLY A 14 10.02 -22.85 3.37
C GLY A 14 8.80 -22.77 2.45
N ASN A 15 7.63 -23.16 2.96
CA ASN A 15 6.36 -23.04 2.23
C ASN A 15 5.78 -21.63 2.20
N SER A 16 6.39 -20.65 2.89
CA SER A 16 5.94 -19.26 2.87
C SER A 16 6.49 -18.54 1.64
N ASP A 17 5.60 -17.93 0.87
CA ASP A 17 5.93 -17.04 -0.25
C ASP A 17 4.98 -15.84 -0.19
N LYS A 18 5.30 -14.87 0.66
CA LYS A 18 4.46 -13.71 0.97
C LYS A 18 4.92 -12.50 0.16
N ILE A 19 3.94 -11.74 -0.31
CA ILE A 19 4.12 -10.41 -0.88
C ILE A 19 3.34 -9.41 -0.05
N TYR A 20 3.94 -8.24 0.16
CA TYR A 20 3.32 -7.07 0.77
C TYR A 20 3.58 -5.89 -0.15
N GLU A 21 2.54 -5.17 -0.54
CA GLU A 21 2.65 -3.98 -1.37
C GLU A 21 1.97 -2.82 -0.64
N VAL A 22 2.61 -1.66 -0.64
CA VAL A 22 2.07 -0.42 -0.08
C VAL A 22 2.14 0.64 -1.17
N ASP A 23 1.02 1.34 -1.36
CA ASP A 23 0.81 2.33 -2.40
C ASP A 23 0.44 3.67 -1.75
N LEU A 24 1.23 4.70 -2.02
CA LEU A 24 0.86 6.08 -1.78
C LEU A 24 0.18 6.63 -3.03
N CYS A 25 -1.07 7.05 -2.91
CA CYS A 25 -1.88 7.53 -4.01
C CYS A 25 -2.36 8.96 -3.76
N ASP A 26 -2.35 9.76 -4.82
CA ASP A 26 -2.89 11.12 -4.87
C ASP A 26 -4.31 11.08 -5.44
N LEU A 27 -5.26 11.67 -4.71
CA LEU A 27 -6.66 11.78 -5.10
C LEU A 27 -6.99 13.13 -5.77
N GLY A 28 -6.03 14.05 -5.84
CA GLY A 28 -6.23 15.45 -6.21
C GLY A 28 -6.55 16.33 -5.00
N ASN A 29 -6.57 17.64 -5.18
CA ASN A 29 -6.91 18.61 -4.13
C ASN A 29 -6.10 18.44 -2.83
N GLU A 30 -4.80 18.11 -2.94
CA GLU A 30 -3.90 17.84 -1.82
C GLU A 30 -4.34 16.70 -0.89
N GLN A 31 -5.18 15.79 -1.39
CA GLN A 31 -5.68 14.63 -0.67
C GLN A 31 -4.95 13.37 -1.10
N TYR A 32 -4.45 12.62 -0.12
CA TYR A 32 -3.66 11.41 -0.34
C TYR A 32 -4.20 10.24 0.48
N ILE A 33 -4.10 9.04 -0.06
CA ILE A 33 -4.44 7.79 0.63
C ILE A 33 -3.29 6.80 0.54
N VAL A 34 -3.13 6.00 1.59
CA VAL A 34 -2.14 4.91 1.63
C VAL A 34 -2.87 3.59 1.63
N ASN A 35 -2.77 2.85 0.53
CA ASN A 35 -3.34 1.52 0.41
C ASN A 35 -2.26 0.46 0.65
N PHE A 36 -2.68 -0.69 1.14
CA PHE A 36 -1.79 -1.84 1.27
C PHE A 36 -2.50 -3.10 0.82
N ARG A 37 -1.70 -4.04 0.33
CA ARG A 37 -2.17 -5.39 0.00
C ARG A 37 -1.13 -6.43 0.35
N TYR A 38 -1.60 -7.59 0.76
CA TYR A 38 -0.72 -8.65 1.23
C TYR A 38 -1.33 -10.01 1.00
N GLY A 39 -0.47 -11.02 0.88
CA GLY A 39 -0.92 -12.39 0.67
C GLY A 39 0.19 -13.29 0.16
N ARG A 40 -0.18 -14.46 -0.33
CA ARG A 40 0.75 -15.37 -0.98
C ARG A 40 0.95 -14.92 -2.44
N ARG A 41 2.20 -14.88 -2.92
CA ARG A 41 2.49 -14.57 -4.32
C ARG A 41 1.76 -15.55 -5.25
N GLY A 42 1.14 -15.02 -6.32
CA GLY A 42 0.34 -15.80 -7.27
C GLY A 42 -1.07 -16.18 -6.81
N LYS A 43 -1.53 -15.68 -5.65
CA LYS A 43 -2.92 -15.80 -5.18
C LYS A 43 -3.56 -14.41 -5.07
N THR A 44 -4.88 -14.37 -4.91
CA THR A 44 -5.61 -13.13 -4.60
C THR A 44 -5.05 -12.51 -3.32
N LEU A 45 -4.61 -11.26 -3.39
CA LEU A 45 -4.11 -10.53 -2.24
C LEU A 45 -5.28 -9.92 -1.47
N LYS A 46 -5.15 -9.86 -0.14
CA LYS A 46 -6.06 -9.07 0.69
C LYS A 46 -5.62 -7.62 0.63
N GLU A 47 -6.55 -6.72 0.35
CA GLU A 47 -6.27 -5.29 0.23
C GLU A 47 -7.12 -4.48 1.21
N SER A 48 -6.55 -3.37 1.68
CA SER A 48 -7.25 -2.39 2.53
C SER A 48 -6.50 -1.06 2.52
N SER A 49 -7.08 -0.03 3.14
CA SER A 49 -6.46 1.27 3.30
C SER A 49 -5.85 1.42 4.70
N LYS A 50 -4.63 1.96 4.80
CA LYS A 50 -4.05 2.39 6.09
C LYS A 50 -4.64 3.71 6.58
N THR A 51 -5.23 4.50 5.69
CA THR A 51 -5.85 5.79 6.00
C THR A 51 -7.37 5.67 5.87
N ALA A 52 -8.10 5.90 6.97
CA ALA A 52 -9.58 5.81 6.96
C ALA A 52 -10.24 6.91 6.12
N GLN A 53 -9.59 8.06 5.99
CA GLN A 53 -9.97 9.20 5.16
C GLN A 53 -8.73 9.74 4.45
N PRO A 54 -8.88 10.50 3.34
CA PRO A 54 -7.75 11.15 2.70
C PRO A 54 -7.05 12.13 3.65
N VAL A 55 -5.72 12.14 3.60
CA VAL A 55 -4.86 12.97 4.47
C VAL A 55 -3.90 13.82 3.64
N ALA A 56 -3.30 14.84 4.26
CA ALA A 56 -2.25 15.65 3.62
C ALA A 56 -1.00 14.82 3.31
N LEU A 57 -0.21 15.27 2.33
CA LEU A 57 0.98 14.56 1.83
C LEU A 57 1.96 14.17 2.94
N ALA A 58 2.28 15.09 3.85
CA ALA A 58 3.21 14.84 4.94
C ALA A 58 2.74 13.69 5.85
N LYS A 59 1.43 13.63 6.14
CA LYS A 59 0.86 12.55 6.93
C LYS A 59 0.85 11.23 6.16
N ALA A 60 0.54 11.28 4.87
CA ALA A 60 0.55 10.10 4.01
C ALA A 60 1.97 9.51 3.90
N GLN A 61 3.00 10.34 3.78
CA GLN A 61 4.41 9.94 3.76
C GLN A 61 4.89 9.35 5.08
N GLN A 62 4.37 9.78 6.23
CA GLN A 62 4.69 9.18 7.53
C GLN A 62 4.04 7.79 7.72
N VAL A 63 2.90 7.55 7.08
CA VAL A 63 2.16 6.28 7.16
C VAL A 63 2.70 5.24 6.17
N PHE A 64 3.24 5.71 5.03
CA PHE A 64 3.84 4.91 3.96
C PHE A 64 5.21 4.35 4.34
#